data_AF-A0A3C1DMP6-F1
#
_entry.id   AF-A0A3C1DMP6-F1
#
_cell.length_a   1.000
_cell.length_b   1.000
_cell.length_c   1.000
_cell.angle_alpha   90.00
_cell.angle_beta   90.00
_cell.angle_gamma   90.00
#
_symmetry.space_group_name_H-M   'P 1'
#
loop_
_entity.id
_entity.type
_entity.pdbx_description
1 polymer ?
#
loop_
_entity_poly.entity_id
_entity_poly.type
_entity_poly.pdbx_seq_one_letter_code
_entity_poly.pdbx_strand_id
1 'polypeptide(L)'
;RARPEVRVVLPLHPNPRVRDAIRPILDGIENVLLTEPLEYANFARLLKRARIAITDSGGVQEEAPSLGTPVLVTRDQTERQEGVDAGTLKLVGTNTELIVSETLQLLDNPAVYEAMRARRNPYGDGFASARIVAALETIAFGETAPSPFGPSFSRSAVLLAAGYEDLPASPYEMRRQSEPFGSASGYVGPERRRMRRNE
;
A
#
# COMPACT_ATOMS: atom_id res chain seq x y z
N ARG A 1 10.00 -15.90 30.37
CA ARG A 1 9.84 -15.04 29.16
C ARG A 1 11.13 -15.13 28.35
N ALA A 2 11.06 -15.35 27.04
CA ALA A 2 12.24 -15.65 26.22
C ALA A 2 13.03 -14.42 25.74
N ARG A 3 12.39 -13.23 25.67
CA ARG A 3 12.95 -12.00 25.06
C ARG A 3 12.64 -10.73 25.87
N PRO A 4 13.19 -10.59 27.11
CA PRO A 4 12.90 -9.43 27.96
C PRO A 4 13.38 -8.09 27.39
N GLU A 5 14.36 -8.11 26.49
CA GLU A 5 14.93 -6.93 25.82
C GLU A 5 14.03 -6.36 24.70
N VAL A 6 13.09 -7.15 24.19
CA VAL A 6 12.16 -6.73 23.14
C VAL A 6 10.97 -6.03 23.76
N ARG A 7 10.66 -4.82 23.31
CA ARG A 7 9.45 -4.09 23.71
C ARG A 7 8.31 -4.38 22.74
N VAL A 8 7.16 -4.73 23.29
CA VAL A 8 5.91 -4.90 22.54
C VAL A 8 5.02 -3.71 22.84
N VAL A 9 4.56 -3.00 21.79
CA VAL A 9 3.62 -1.90 21.94
C VAL A 9 2.32 -2.30 21.28
N LEU A 10 1.22 -2.27 22.02
CA LEU A 10 -0.11 -2.65 21.54
C LEU A 10 -1.10 -1.51 21.80
N PRO A 11 -1.40 -0.69 20.78
CA PRO A 11 -2.53 0.23 20.84
C PRO A 11 -3.83 -0.56 20.92
N LEU A 12 -4.52 -0.47 22.06
CA LEU A 12 -5.74 -1.23 22.31
C LEU A 12 -6.90 -0.69 21.48
N HIS A 13 -7.57 -1.58 20.73
CA HIS A 13 -8.80 -1.24 20.04
C HIS A 13 -9.84 -0.62 21.03
N PRO A 14 -10.64 0.39 20.62
CA PRO A 14 -11.63 1.01 21.51
C PRO A 14 -12.78 0.07 21.93
N ASN A 15 -12.88 -1.12 21.32
CA ASN A 15 -13.92 -2.10 21.64
C ASN A 15 -13.66 -2.71 23.03
N PRO A 16 -14.57 -2.53 24.00
CA PRO A 16 -14.38 -3.03 25.37
C PRO A 16 -14.18 -4.55 25.39
N ARG A 17 -14.87 -5.32 24.53
CA ARG A 17 -14.72 -6.78 24.47
C ARG A 17 -13.28 -7.21 24.14
N VAL A 18 -12.60 -6.47 23.27
CA VAL A 18 -11.20 -6.74 22.92
C VAL A 18 -10.29 -6.38 24.09
N ARG A 19 -10.57 -5.28 24.78
CA ARG A 19 -9.79 -4.85 25.95
C ARG A 19 -9.90 -5.83 27.10
N ASP A 20 -11.10 -6.30 27.39
CA ASP A 20 -11.39 -7.25 28.47
C ASP A 20 -10.73 -8.61 28.22
N ALA A 21 -10.58 -9.00 26.95
CA ALA A 21 -9.85 -10.22 26.58
C ALA A 21 -8.32 -10.07 26.69
N ILE A 22 -7.78 -8.88 26.39
CA ILE A 22 -6.32 -8.67 26.30
C ILE A 22 -5.71 -8.31 27.66
N ARG A 23 -6.34 -7.39 28.40
CA ARG A 23 -5.77 -6.82 29.64
C ARG A 23 -5.40 -7.87 30.68
N PRO A 24 -6.25 -8.88 31.01
CA PRO A 24 -5.89 -9.89 32.01
C PRO A 24 -4.65 -10.71 31.66
N ILE A 25 -4.30 -10.78 30.37
CA ILE A 25 -3.17 -11.57 29.86
C ILE A 25 -1.90 -10.73 29.81
N LEU A 26 -2.00 -9.45 29.46
CA LEU A 26 -0.84 -8.60 29.14
C LEU A 26 -0.54 -7.51 30.17
N ASP A 27 -1.49 -7.14 31.05
CA ASP A 27 -1.23 -6.15 32.09
C ASP A 27 -0.14 -6.64 33.06
N GLY A 28 0.74 -5.73 33.47
CA GLY A 28 1.86 -6.03 34.39
C GLY A 28 3.06 -6.75 33.73
N ILE A 29 3.03 -7.01 32.43
CA ILE A 29 4.20 -7.48 31.69
C ILE A 29 5.16 -6.31 31.43
N GLU A 30 6.29 -6.28 32.14
CA GLU A 30 7.29 -5.20 32.11
C GLU A 30 7.66 -4.67 30.70
N ASN A 31 7.81 -5.55 29.71
CA ASN A 31 8.20 -5.19 28.36
C ASN A 31 7.02 -5.09 27.36
N VAL A 32 5.77 -5.10 27.85
CA VAL A 32 4.57 -4.87 27.04
C VAL A 32 3.93 -3.55 27.46
N LEU A 33 3.76 -2.66 26.48
CA LEU A 33 3.10 -1.38 26.65
C LEU A 33 1.73 -1.41 25.97
N LEU A 34 0.67 -1.49 26.76
CA LEU A 34 -0.69 -1.28 26.28
C LEU A 34 -0.96 0.23 26.26
N THR A 35 -1.29 0.77 25.09
CA THR A 35 -1.66 2.20 24.94
C THR A 35 -3.11 2.35 24.56
N GLU A 36 -3.64 3.56 24.72
CA GLU A 36 -4.85 3.95 24.00
C GLU A 36 -4.61 3.99 22.49
N PRO A 37 -5.68 3.96 21.65
CA PRO A 37 -5.56 4.19 20.22
C PRO A 37 -4.73 5.43 19.93
N LEU A 38 -3.81 5.30 18.98
CA LEU A 38 -2.91 6.39 18.61
C LEU A 38 -3.49 7.19 17.46
N GLU A 39 -3.39 8.51 17.56
CA GLU A 39 -3.55 9.39 16.41
C GLU A 39 -2.61 8.99 15.27
N TYR A 40 -3.07 9.14 14.03
CA TYR A 40 -2.38 8.61 12.84
C TYR A 40 -0.90 8.98 12.78
N ALA A 41 -0.55 10.25 13.03
CA ALA A 41 0.85 10.69 12.99
C ALA A 41 1.74 10.00 14.04
N ASN A 42 1.19 9.72 15.22
CA ASN A 42 1.92 9.00 16.28
C ASN A 42 2.03 7.51 15.94
N PHE A 43 0.96 6.93 15.40
CA PHE A 43 0.95 5.55 14.94
C PHE A 43 1.97 5.32 13.81
N ALA A 44 1.99 6.16 12.77
CA ALA A 44 2.93 6.05 11.66
C ALA A 44 4.40 6.20 12.13
N ARG A 45 4.66 7.07 13.11
CA ARG A 45 5.99 7.20 13.74
C ARG A 45 6.39 5.96 14.53
N LEU A 46 5.44 5.36 15.26
CA LEU A 46 5.67 4.10 15.97
C LEU A 46 5.96 2.98 14.96
N LEU A 47 5.14 2.86 13.92
CA LEU A 47 5.27 1.85 12.87
C LEU A 47 6.62 1.94 12.16
N LYS A 48 7.09 3.16 11.84
CA LYS A 48 8.42 3.40 11.25
C LYS A 48 9.59 3.00 12.18
N ARG A 49 9.38 3.06 13.50
CA ARG A 49 10.41 2.66 14.50
C ARG A 49 10.33 1.19 14.86
N ALA A 50 9.20 0.53 14.59
CA ALA A 50 9.01 -0.86 14.89
C ALA A 50 9.95 -1.72 14.05
N ARG A 51 10.48 -2.78 14.65
CA ARG A 51 11.24 -3.80 13.92
C ARG A 51 10.30 -4.75 13.17
N ILE A 52 9.15 -5.07 13.74
CA ILE A 52 8.15 -5.96 13.14
C ILE A 52 6.78 -5.40 13.48
N ALA A 53 5.86 -5.42 12.53
CA ALA A 53 4.44 -5.22 12.78
C ALA A 53 3.71 -6.57 12.71
N ILE A 54 2.89 -6.86 13.71
CA ILE A 54 1.98 -8.02 13.72
C ILE A 54 0.57 -7.44 13.68
N THR A 55 -0.20 -7.73 12.62
CA THR A 55 -1.45 -7.00 12.37
C THR A 55 -2.46 -7.78 11.53
N ASP A 56 -3.74 -7.51 11.73
CA ASP A 56 -4.85 -7.88 10.84
C ASP A 56 -5.35 -6.69 10.00
N SER A 57 -4.80 -5.49 10.21
CA SER A 57 -5.23 -4.26 9.56
C SER A 57 -4.76 -4.20 8.10
N GLY A 58 -5.70 -3.96 7.18
CA GLY A 58 -5.40 -3.70 5.78
C GLY A 58 -4.53 -2.45 5.59
N GLY A 59 -4.88 -1.33 6.23
CA GLY A 59 -4.09 -0.09 6.09
C GLY A 59 -2.62 -0.27 6.49
N VAL A 60 -2.36 -1.01 7.58
CA VAL A 60 -0.99 -1.29 8.03
C VAL A 60 -0.23 -2.17 7.04
N GLN A 61 -0.90 -3.15 6.42
CA GLN A 61 -0.30 -3.98 5.36
C GLN A 61 0.17 -3.13 4.16
N GLU A 62 -0.52 -2.03 3.87
CA GLU A 62 -0.17 -1.10 2.79
C GLU A 62 0.94 -0.12 3.19
N GLU A 63 0.87 0.42 4.41
CA GLU A 63 1.73 1.51 4.87
C GLU A 63 3.09 1.03 5.41
N ALA A 64 3.11 -0.06 6.18
CA ALA A 64 4.31 -0.54 6.85
C ALA A 64 5.47 -0.86 5.87
N PRO A 65 5.23 -1.46 4.68
CA PRO A 65 6.30 -1.68 3.71
C PRO A 65 6.93 -0.38 3.19
N SER A 66 6.16 0.71 3.03
CA SER A 66 6.72 2.04 2.67
C SER A 66 7.64 2.60 3.75
N LEU A 67 7.46 2.17 5.00
CA LEU A 67 8.27 2.58 6.14
C LEU A 67 9.46 1.63 6.38
N GLY A 68 9.59 0.57 5.58
CA GLY A 68 10.62 -0.45 5.74
C GLY A 68 10.39 -1.37 6.94
N THR A 69 9.13 -1.55 7.35
CA THR A 69 8.75 -2.39 8.50
C THR A 69 8.15 -3.71 8.01
N PRO A 70 8.83 -4.86 8.24
CA PRO A 70 8.28 -6.19 8.00
C PRO A 70 6.93 -6.43 8.69
N VAL A 71 6.00 -7.09 8.00
CA VAL A 71 4.64 -7.34 8.48
C VAL A 71 4.32 -8.83 8.54
N LEU A 72 3.93 -9.31 9.72
CA LEU A 72 3.28 -10.59 9.91
C LEU A 72 1.76 -10.37 10.00
N VAL A 73 1.02 -10.98 9.09
CA VAL A 73 -0.42 -10.76 8.94
C VAL A 73 -1.18 -11.85 9.69
N THR A 74 -1.97 -11.45 10.69
CA THR A 74 -2.72 -12.36 11.56
C THR A 74 -4.09 -12.74 10.97
N ARG A 75 -4.11 -13.11 9.69
CA ARG A 75 -5.28 -13.58 8.94
C ARG A 75 -4.87 -14.77 8.09
N ASP A 76 -5.79 -15.71 7.88
CA ASP A 76 -5.53 -16.88 7.01
C ASP A 76 -5.59 -16.49 5.52
N GLN A 77 -6.32 -15.43 5.20
CA GLN A 77 -6.46 -14.86 3.86
C GLN A 77 -6.38 -13.33 3.94
N THR A 78 -5.94 -12.70 2.85
CA THR A 78 -5.87 -11.24 2.74
C THR A 78 -6.33 -10.78 1.36
N GLU A 79 -7.00 -9.64 1.33
CA GLU A 79 -7.31 -8.90 0.10
C GLU A 79 -6.09 -8.18 -0.52
N ARG A 80 -4.91 -8.33 0.11
CA ARG A 80 -3.66 -7.65 -0.20
C ARG A 80 -2.59 -8.63 -0.67
N GLN A 81 -2.97 -9.48 -1.62
CA GLN A 81 -2.15 -10.60 -2.08
C GLN A 81 -0.84 -10.13 -2.70
N GLU A 82 -0.83 -8.96 -3.34
CA GLU A 82 0.35 -8.36 -3.96
C GLU A 82 1.50 -8.17 -2.97
N GLY A 83 1.21 -7.87 -1.70
CA GLY A 83 2.23 -7.75 -0.65
C GLY A 83 2.79 -9.09 -0.19
N VAL A 84 1.96 -10.14 -0.21
CA VAL A 84 2.43 -11.51 0.05
C VAL A 84 3.33 -11.96 -1.09
N ASP A 85 2.90 -11.74 -2.33
CA ASP A 85 3.65 -12.11 -3.55
C ASP A 85 4.97 -11.32 -3.67
N ALA A 86 4.96 -10.03 -3.31
CA ALA A 86 6.16 -9.20 -3.26
C ALA A 86 7.10 -9.55 -2.10
N GLY A 87 6.60 -10.32 -1.12
CA GLY A 87 7.32 -10.66 0.11
C GLY A 87 7.46 -9.51 1.10
N THR A 88 6.63 -8.45 0.99
CA THR A 88 6.53 -7.39 2.00
C THR A 88 5.66 -7.80 3.19
N LEU A 89 4.79 -8.80 2.98
CA LEU A 89 3.87 -9.37 3.97
C LEU A 89 4.12 -10.88 4.11
N LYS A 90 3.87 -11.42 5.30
CA LYS A 90 3.80 -12.87 5.52
C LYS A 90 2.53 -13.23 6.28
N LEU A 91 1.68 -14.06 5.69
CA LEU A 91 0.49 -14.60 6.36
C LEU A 91 0.94 -15.61 7.43
N VAL A 92 0.52 -15.37 8.68
CA VAL A 92 0.78 -16.26 9.83
C VAL A 92 -0.50 -16.75 10.50
N GLY A 93 -1.68 -16.31 10.00
CA GLY A 93 -2.96 -16.70 10.55
C GLY A 93 -3.08 -16.35 12.04
N THR A 94 -3.79 -17.18 12.78
CA THR A 94 -3.97 -17.03 14.25
C THR A 94 -3.26 -18.12 15.06
N ASN A 95 -2.41 -18.93 14.42
CA ASN A 95 -1.65 -19.98 15.09
C ASN A 95 -0.51 -19.39 15.93
N THR A 96 -0.57 -19.58 17.26
CA THR A 96 0.41 -19.02 18.20
C THR A 96 1.84 -19.48 17.91
N GLU A 97 2.05 -20.76 17.60
CA GLU A 97 3.40 -21.31 17.34
C GLU A 97 4.00 -20.68 16.07
N LEU A 98 3.18 -20.50 15.04
CA LEU A 98 3.62 -19.87 13.79
C LEU A 98 3.93 -18.38 14.02
N ILE A 99 3.05 -17.64 14.70
CA ILE A 99 3.29 -16.23 15.03
C ILE A 99 4.60 -16.08 15.81
N VAL A 100 4.83 -16.92 16.83
CA VAL A 100 6.04 -16.87 17.65
C VAL A 100 7.28 -17.22 16.85
N SER A 101 7.28 -18.32 16.11
CA SER A 101 8.45 -18.77 15.34
C SER A 101 8.85 -17.77 14.25
N GLU A 102 7.89 -17.18 13.54
CA GLU A 102 8.13 -16.17 12.51
C GLU A 102 8.61 -14.85 13.09
N THR A 103 8.05 -14.44 14.23
CA THR A 103 8.53 -13.26 14.95
C THR A 103 9.99 -13.46 15.38
N LEU A 104 10.31 -14.62 15.96
CA LEU A 104 11.69 -14.93 16.37
C LEU A 104 12.63 -15.01 15.15
N GLN A 105 12.20 -15.57 14.02
CA GLN A 105 13.00 -15.62 12.80
C GLN A 105 13.39 -14.21 12.33
N LEU A 106 12.45 -13.26 12.32
CA LEU A 106 12.71 -11.87 11.95
C LEU A 106 13.56 -11.11 12.99
N LEU A 107 13.44 -11.46 14.27
CA LEU A 107 14.29 -10.88 15.32
C LEU A 107 15.73 -11.39 15.26
N ASP A 108 15.91 -12.69 15.03
CA ASP A 108 17.20 -13.39 15.24
C ASP A 108 17.99 -13.61 13.95
N ASN A 109 17.35 -13.50 12.78
CA ASN A 109 18.02 -13.65 11.50
C ASN A 109 18.04 -12.31 10.74
N PRO A 110 19.16 -11.55 10.82
CA PRO A 110 19.31 -10.30 10.12
C PRO A 110 19.12 -10.42 8.60
N ALA A 111 19.50 -11.54 7.98
CA ALA A 111 19.37 -11.73 6.55
C ALA A 111 17.89 -11.85 6.13
N VAL A 112 17.08 -12.61 6.89
CA VAL A 112 15.63 -12.72 6.65
C VAL A 112 14.95 -11.37 6.85
N TYR A 113 15.31 -10.67 7.94
CA TYR A 113 14.80 -9.33 8.21
C TYR A 113 15.10 -8.35 7.08
N GLU A 114 16.36 -8.24 6.66
CA GLU A 114 16.76 -7.31 5.59
C GLU A 114 16.15 -7.70 4.25
N ALA A 115 16.03 -9.00 3.94
CA ALA A 115 15.39 -9.47 2.71
C ALA A 115 13.91 -9.03 2.62
N MET A 116 13.18 -9.01 3.74
CA MET A 116 11.80 -8.55 3.80
C MET A 116 11.70 -7.01 3.80
N ARG A 117 12.52 -6.35 4.61
CA ARG A 117 12.60 -4.88 4.71
C ARG A 117 12.98 -4.21 3.39
N ALA A 118 13.85 -4.83 2.59
CA ALA A 118 14.32 -4.28 1.32
C ALA A 118 13.33 -4.45 0.16
N ARG A 119 12.22 -5.18 0.35
CA ARG A 119 11.22 -5.36 -0.70
C ARG A 119 10.54 -4.03 -1.02
N ARG A 120 10.34 -3.78 -2.31
CA ARG A 120 9.59 -2.60 -2.77
C ARG A 120 8.13 -2.77 -2.39
N ASN A 121 7.51 -1.70 -1.91
CA ASN A 121 6.09 -1.68 -1.64
C ASN A 121 5.29 -1.81 -2.96
N PRO A 122 4.49 -2.88 -3.16
CA PRO A 122 3.70 -3.05 -4.37
C PRO A 122 2.46 -2.15 -4.44
N TYR A 123 2.12 -1.42 -3.37
CA TYR A 123 0.90 -0.60 -3.32
C TYR A 123 1.09 0.84 -3.78
N GLY A 124 2.34 1.33 -3.82
CA GLY A 124 2.58 2.69 -4.29
C GLY A 124 3.96 3.24 -3.99
N ASP A 125 4.20 4.40 -4.59
CA ASP A 125 5.40 5.22 -4.44
C ASP A 125 5.10 6.61 -3.84
N GLY A 126 3.88 6.81 -3.34
CA GLY A 126 3.42 8.08 -2.77
C GLY A 126 2.86 9.10 -3.77
N PHE A 127 2.79 8.78 -5.07
CA PHE A 127 2.26 9.69 -6.10
C PHE A 127 0.86 9.33 -6.61
N ALA A 128 0.11 8.50 -5.87
CA ALA A 128 -1.22 8.05 -6.27
C ALA A 128 -2.17 9.23 -6.55
N SER A 129 -2.24 10.22 -5.66
CA SER A 129 -3.11 11.39 -5.83
C SER A 129 -2.76 12.20 -7.09
N ALA A 130 -1.48 12.42 -7.36
CA ALA A 130 -1.05 13.13 -8.56
C ALA A 130 -1.44 12.37 -9.85
N ARG A 131 -1.30 11.04 -9.85
CA ARG A 131 -1.77 10.21 -10.97
C ARG A 131 -3.28 10.25 -11.15
N ILE A 132 -4.04 10.23 -10.05
CA ILE A 132 -5.50 10.31 -10.10
C ILE A 132 -5.94 11.64 -10.72
N VAL A 133 -5.35 12.76 -10.28
CA VAL A 133 -5.65 14.10 -10.85
C VAL A 133 -5.35 14.13 -12.35
N ALA A 134 -4.15 13.69 -12.76
CA ALA A 134 -3.78 13.64 -14.17
C ALA A 134 -4.70 12.73 -15.01
N ALA A 135 -5.18 11.62 -14.43
CA ALA A 135 -6.15 10.76 -15.10
C ALA A 135 -7.51 11.46 -15.29
N LEU A 136 -7.97 12.24 -14.31
CA LEU A 136 -9.19 13.03 -14.42
C LEU A 136 -9.04 14.15 -15.46
N GLU A 137 -7.90 14.85 -15.49
CA GLU A 137 -7.59 15.88 -16.50
C GLU A 137 -7.53 15.29 -17.92
N THR A 138 -6.97 14.08 -18.06
CA THR A 138 -7.00 13.33 -19.33
C THR A 138 -8.44 13.08 -19.79
N ILE A 139 -9.33 12.68 -18.88
CA ILE A 139 -10.74 12.39 -19.20
C ILE A 139 -11.51 13.68 -19.53
N ALA A 140 -11.32 14.74 -18.73
CA ALA A 140 -12.11 15.97 -18.84
C ALA A 140 -11.62 16.90 -19.96
N PHE A 141 -10.31 16.97 -20.17
CA PHE A 141 -9.68 17.98 -21.03
C PHE A 141 -8.82 17.39 -22.16
N GLY A 142 -8.67 16.06 -22.22
CA GLY A 142 -7.87 15.41 -23.25
C GLY A 142 -6.36 15.59 -23.07
N GLU A 143 -5.92 15.85 -21.85
CA GLU A 143 -4.51 15.97 -21.49
C GLU A 143 -3.74 14.63 -21.58
N THR A 144 -2.45 14.65 -21.25
CA THR A 144 -1.59 13.46 -21.33
C THR A 144 -1.87 12.51 -20.17
N ALA A 145 -2.05 11.23 -20.48
CA ALA A 145 -2.27 10.19 -19.49
C ALA A 145 -1.08 10.06 -18.51
N PRO A 146 -1.33 9.84 -17.20
CA PRO A 146 -0.26 9.68 -16.22
C PRO A 146 0.56 8.41 -16.48
N SER A 147 1.83 8.44 -16.08
CA SER A 147 2.63 7.21 -16.02
C SER A 147 2.05 6.27 -14.96
N PRO A 148 1.79 5.00 -15.29
CA PRO A 148 1.31 4.02 -14.31
C PRO A 148 2.38 3.77 -13.23
N PHE A 149 1.91 3.29 -12.08
CA PHE A 149 2.77 2.70 -11.05
C PHE A 149 2.80 1.18 -11.24
N GLY A 150 4.00 0.60 -11.27
CA GLY A 150 4.17 -0.85 -11.48
C GLY A 150 3.91 -1.29 -12.93
N PRO A 151 3.88 -2.61 -13.19
CA PRO A 151 3.49 -3.12 -14.50
C PRO A 151 2.09 -2.61 -14.84
N SER A 152 1.95 -2.01 -16.03
CA SER A 152 0.71 -1.40 -16.49
C SER A 152 -0.45 -2.40 -16.39
N PHE A 153 -1.47 -2.08 -15.59
CA PHE A 153 -2.70 -2.86 -15.56
C PHE A 153 -3.39 -2.74 -16.92
N SER A 154 -3.76 -3.90 -17.47
CA SER A 154 -4.67 -3.93 -18.62
C SER A 154 -6.04 -3.46 -18.14
N ARG A 155 -6.57 -2.39 -18.75
CA ARG A 155 -7.95 -1.93 -18.50
C ARG A 155 -8.94 -3.08 -18.72
N SER A 156 -8.66 -3.92 -19.70
CA SER A 156 -9.36 -5.17 -19.99
C SER A 156 -9.38 -6.08 -18.76
N ALA A 157 -8.21 -6.32 -18.14
CA ALA A 157 -8.10 -7.15 -16.95
C ALA A 157 -8.87 -6.58 -15.75
N VAL A 158 -8.84 -5.25 -15.54
CA VAL A 158 -9.60 -4.58 -14.47
C VAL A 158 -11.11 -4.72 -14.69
N LEU A 159 -11.58 -4.50 -15.93
CA LEU A 159 -12.99 -4.61 -16.28
C LEU A 159 -13.49 -6.07 -16.19
N LEU A 160 -12.70 -7.04 -16.64
CA LEU A 160 -12.99 -8.47 -16.48
C LEU A 160 -13.08 -8.85 -15.00
N ALA A 161 -12.13 -8.41 -14.17
CA ALA A 161 -12.16 -8.64 -12.73
C ALA A 161 -13.37 -7.99 -12.04
N ALA A 162 -13.86 -6.87 -12.58
CA ALA A 162 -15.08 -6.20 -12.13
C ALA A 162 -16.38 -6.83 -12.69
N GLY A 163 -16.28 -7.92 -13.46
CA GLY A 163 -17.42 -8.68 -13.98
C GLY A 163 -17.98 -8.17 -15.32
N TYR A 164 -17.25 -7.32 -16.05
CA TYR A 164 -17.63 -6.91 -17.40
C TYR A 164 -17.18 -7.97 -18.41
N GLU A 165 -18.13 -8.66 -19.03
CA GLU A 165 -17.87 -9.69 -20.06
C GLU A 165 -17.65 -9.07 -21.46
N ASP A 166 -18.37 -7.99 -21.76
CA ASP A 166 -18.18 -7.20 -22.98
C ASP A 166 -17.36 -5.94 -22.67
N LEU A 167 -16.09 -5.96 -23.09
CA LEU A 167 -15.19 -4.85 -22.91
C LEU A 167 -15.50 -3.74 -23.92
N PRO A 168 -15.94 -2.53 -23.49
CA PRO A 168 -16.04 -1.41 -24.41
C PRO A 168 -14.64 -1.10 -24.92
N ALA A 169 -14.48 -1.01 -26.24
CA ALA A 169 -13.20 -0.63 -26.83
C ALA A 169 -12.74 0.69 -26.22
N SER A 170 -11.55 0.68 -25.61
CA SER A 170 -11.07 1.83 -24.86
C SER A 170 -10.92 3.02 -25.81
N PRO A 171 -11.48 4.21 -25.50
CA PRO A 171 -11.24 5.42 -26.30
C PRO A 171 -9.74 5.74 -26.46
N TYR A 172 -8.90 5.21 -25.56
CA TYR A 172 -7.45 5.30 -25.60
C TYR A 172 -6.82 4.29 -26.59
N GLU A 173 -7.36 3.06 -26.68
CA GLU A 173 -6.90 2.03 -27.62
C GLU A 173 -7.35 2.36 -29.06
N MET A 174 -8.56 2.90 -29.23
CA MET A 174 -9.02 3.43 -30.52
C MET A 174 -8.13 4.57 -31.02
N ARG A 175 -7.67 5.46 -30.13
CA ARG A 175 -6.77 6.57 -30.49
C ARG A 175 -5.37 6.11 -30.91
N ARG A 176 -4.84 5.04 -30.30
CA ARG A 176 -3.56 4.43 -30.73
C ARG A 176 -3.64 3.71 -32.07
N GLN A 177 -4.80 3.15 -32.42
CA GLN A 177 -4.97 2.48 -33.72
C GLN A 177 -5.15 3.49 -34.88
N SER A 178 -5.50 4.74 -34.58
CA SER A 178 -5.66 5.81 -35.58
C SER A 178 -4.39 6.61 -35.89
N GLU A 179 -3.27 6.39 -35.21
CA GLU A 179 -2.00 7.04 -35.55
C GLU A 179 -1.10 6.09 -36.36
N PRO A 180 -0.75 6.43 -37.62
CA PRO A 180 0.18 5.63 -38.38
C PRO A 180 1.60 5.78 -37.82
N PHE A 181 2.31 4.66 -37.72
CA PHE A 181 3.73 4.63 -37.39
C PHE A 181 4.53 5.47 -38.40
N GLY A 182 4.95 6.67 -37.98
CA GLY A 182 6.03 7.44 -38.59
C GLY A 182 5.64 8.46 -39.67
N SER A 183 5.84 9.74 -39.36
CA SER A 183 6.82 10.58 -40.05
C SER A 183 6.93 11.92 -39.33
N ALA A 184 8.16 12.33 -39.02
CA ALA A 184 8.49 13.64 -38.49
C ALA A 184 8.05 14.75 -39.46
N SER A 185 7.35 15.78 -38.97
CA SER A 185 7.48 17.20 -39.40
C SER A 185 6.35 18.06 -38.84
N GLY A 186 6.71 19.16 -38.16
CA GLY A 186 5.95 20.42 -38.20
C GLY A 186 4.82 20.63 -37.18
N TYR A 187 5.16 20.92 -35.92
CA TYR A 187 4.20 21.58 -35.02
C TYR A 187 4.29 23.11 -35.19
N VAL A 188 3.28 23.71 -35.80
CA VAL A 188 3.05 25.17 -35.77
C VAL A 188 2.02 25.44 -34.69
N GLY A 189 2.46 26.06 -33.59
CA GLY A 189 1.59 26.39 -32.46
C GLY A 189 0.55 27.46 -32.80
N PRO A 190 -0.62 27.49 -32.12
CA PRO A 190 -1.69 28.43 -32.44
C PRO A 190 -1.34 29.86 -32.02
N GLU A 191 -1.54 30.80 -32.95
CA GLU A 191 -1.39 32.24 -32.74
C GLU A 191 -2.31 32.77 -31.64
N ARG A 192 -1.74 33.58 -30.74
CA ARG A 192 -2.47 34.34 -29.73
C ARG A 192 -3.31 35.43 -30.41
N ARG A 193 -4.64 35.27 -30.46
CA ARG A 193 -5.55 36.39 -30.76
C ARG A 193 -5.48 37.45 -29.65
N ARG A 194 -4.86 38.58 -29.96
CA ARG A 194 -4.96 39.81 -29.15
C ARG A 194 -6.40 40.32 -29.16
N MET A 195 -7.06 40.33 -28.00
CA MET A 195 -8.25 41.16 -27.77
C MET A 195 -7.85 42.63 -27.88
N ARG A 196 -8.42 43.35 -28.87
CA ARG A 196 -8.42 44.80 -28.88
C ARG A 196 -9.45 45.28 -27.85
N ARG A 197 -9.01 46.08 -26.88
CA ARG A 197 -9.89 46.97 -26.12
C ARG A 197 -10.22 48.15 -27.03
N ASN A 198 -11.50 48.43 -27.20
CA ASN A 198 -11.96 49.74 -27.62
C ASN A 198 -12.57 50.45 -26.40
N GLU A 199 -12.43 51.78 -26.45
CA GLU A 199 -12.71 52.82 -25.47
C GLU A 199 -14.13 52.80 -24.89
#